data_AF-A0A0S9RCX9-F1
#
_entry.id   AF-A0A0S9RCX9-F1
#
_cell.length_a   1.000
_cell.length_b   1.000
_cell.length_c   1.000
_cell.angle_alpha   90.00
_cell.angle_beta   90.00
_cell.angle_gamma   90.00
#
_symmetry.space_group_name_H-M   'P 1'
#
loop_
_entity.id
_entity.type
_entity.pdbx_description
1 polymer ?
#
loop_
_entity_poly.entity_id
_entity_poly.type
_entity_poly.pdbx_seq_one_letter_code
_entity_poly.pdbx_strand_id
1 'polypeptide(L)'
;MSTVQTSAPRGWLVVATVLGAAHAGISLLWLLGSTWLLDTVGEPFVSWGTDRGAGVLAALAAVVVAKLVVVALVAVAVLHGRFRRPAALATGALLVYGALMTVGNAAVALDLISPSDSADLRAIRWHAALWDPWFALWGAAGLLALRATRRSRTTT
;
A
#
# COMPACT_ATOMS: atom_id res chain seq x y z
N MET A 1 17.25 -9.25 -36.85
CA MET A 1 16.11 -8.60 -36.17
C MET A 1 16.17 -8.96 -34.70
N SER A 2 16.67 -8.05 -33.87
CA SER A 2 16.87 -8.27 -32.43
C SER A 2 15.53 -8.11 -31.72
N THR A 3 15.02 -9.19 -31.13
CA THR A 3 13.81 -9.15 -30.31
C THR A 3 14.09 -8.35 -29.04
N VAL A 4 13.45 -7.18 -28.91
CA VAL A 4 13.44 -6.40 -27.66
C VAL A 4 12.70 -7.23 -26.61
N GLN A 5 13.45 -7.96 -25.79
CA GLN A 5 12.92 -8.72 -24.67
C GLN A 5 12.50 -7.74 -23.58
N THR A 6 11.25 -7.30 -23.61
CA THR A 6 10.71 -6.37 -22.62
C THR A 6 10.72 -7.05 -21.23
N SER A 7 11.60 -6.58 -20.35
CA SER A 7 11.81 -7.02 -18.96
C SER A 7 10.63 -6.72 -18.01
N ALA A 8 9.46 -6.42 -18.57
CA ALA A 8 8.28 -5.88 -17.89
C ALA A 8 7.77 -6.68 -16.68
N PRO A 9 7.81 -8.03 -16.63
CA PRO A 9 7.32 -8.79 -15.48
C PRO A 9 8.12 -8.52 -14.21
N ARG A 10 9.44 -8.33 -14.35
CA ARG A 10 10.34 -8.03 -13.21
C ARG A 10 10.23 -6.58 -12.77
N GLY A 11 10.03 -5.65 -13.71
CA GLY A 11 9.86 -4.23 -13.41
C GLY A 11 8.69 -3.96 -12.46
N TRP A 12 7.50 -4.48 -12.78
CA TRP A 12 6.32 -4.30 -11.92
C TRP A 12 6.44 -4.98 -10.55
N LEU A 13 7.12 -6.14 -10.50
CA LEU A 13 7.42 -6.77 -9.21
C LEU A 13 8.33 -5.87 -8.35
N VAL A 14 9.39 -5.31 -8.92
CA VAL A 14 10.29 -4.38 -8.21
C VAL A 14 9.51 -3.16 -7.71
N VAL A 15 8.67 -2.56 -8.55
CA VAL A 15 7.84 -1.41 -8.15
C VAL A 15 6.90 -1.78 -6.99
N ALA A 16 6.21 -2.92 -7.09
CA ALA A 16 5.32 -3.39 -6.02
C ALA A 16 6.08 -3.67 -4.72
N THR A 17 7.26 -4.28 -4.81
CA THR A 17 8.13 -4.55 -3.65
C THR A 17 8.60 -3.26 -3.00
N VAL A 18 9.09 -2.28 -3.79
CA VAL A 18 9.56 -0.99 -3.26
C VAL A 18 8.42 -0.23 -2.58
N LEU A 19 7.26 -0.11 -3.23
CA LEU A 19 6.11 0.59 -2.65
C LEU A 19 5.64 -0.07 -1.35
N GLY A 20 5.50 -1.40 -1.34
CA GLY A 20 5.07 -2.13 -0.14
C GLY A 20 6.09 -2.09 0.99
N ALA A 21 7.38 -2.27 0.67
CA ALA A 21 8.45 -2.27 1.66
C ALA A 21 8.69 -0.88 2.25
N ALA A 22 8.67 0.18 1.45
CA ALA A 22 8.80 1.55 1.94
C ALA A 22 7.60 1.94 2.83
N HIS A 23 6.38 1.55 2.46
CA HIS A 23 5.22 1.77 3.32
C HIS A 23 5.30 0.97 4.63
N ALA A 24 5.76 -0.28 4.59
CA ALA A 24 6.02 -1.06 5.79
C ALA A 24 7.12 -0.43 6.66
N GLY A 25 8.14 0.16 6.03
CA GLY A 25 9.23 0.87 6.69
C GLY A 25 8.73 2.06 7.50
N ILE A 26 7.80 2.86 6.97
CA ILE A 26 7.21 3.96 7.75
C ILE A 26 6.46 3.43 8.98
N SER A 27 5.66 2.37 8.84
CA SER A 27 5.00 1.74 9.99
C SER A 27 5.97 1.12 10.99
N LEU A 28 7.11 0.61 10.52
CA LEU A 28 8.18 0.11 11.38
C LEU A 28 8.85 1.25 12.15
N LEU A 29 9.07 2.40 11.53
CA LEU A 29 9.58 3.58 12.21
C LEU A 29 8.63 3.98 13.36
N TRP A 30 7.31 3.98 13.13
CA TRP A 30 6.33 4.25 14.19
C TRP A 30 6.36 3.18 15.29
N LEU A 31 6.44 1.89 14.94
CA LEU A 31 6.61 0.81 15.91
C LEU A 31 7.86 1.01 16.79
N LEU A 32 8.95 1.51 16.20
CA LEU A 32 10.20 1.81 16.91
C LEU A 32 10.14 3.11 17.71
N GLY A 33 9.03 3.85 17.65
CA GLY A 33 8.77 5.08 18.42
C GLY A 33 9.08 6.38 17.67
N SER A 34 9.29 6.33 16.35
CA SER A 34 9.42 7.54 15.53
C SER A 34 8.07 8.24 15.37
N THR A 35 8.07 9.57 15.41
CA THR A 35 6.92 10.41 15.11
C THR A 35 6.94 10.94 13.67
N TRP A 36 7.88 10.48 12.85
CA TRP A 36 8.04 10.96 11.47
C TRP A 36 6.75 10.76 10.66
N LEU A 37 6.22 11.83 10.07
CA LEU A 37 4.95 11.85 9.33
C LEU A 37 3.70 11.44 10.14
N LEU A 38 3.81 11.22 11.44
CA LEU A 38 2.69 10.71 12.24
C LEU A 38 1.51 11.70 12.28
N ASP A 39 1.83 12.99 12.34
CA ASP A 39 0.88 14.10 12.30
C ASP A 39 0.17 14.30 10.95
N THR A 40 0.53 13.49 9.94
CA THR A 40 -0.13 13.50 8.61
C THR A 40 -1.20 12.43 8.45
N VAL A 41 -1.30 11.48 9.39
CA VAL A 41 -2.25 10.36 9.34
C VAL A 41 -3.52 10.67 10.15
N GLY A 42 -3.44 11.59 11.11
CA GLY A 42 -4.53 11.96 12.00
C GLY A 42 -4.79 10.94 13.12
N GLU A 43 -5.70 11.28 14.03
CA GLU A 43 -6.18 10.34 15.07
C GLU A 43 -7.03 9.21 14.44
N PRO A 44 -7.00 7.98 14.97
CA PRO A 44 -6.32 7.55 16.21
C PRO A 44 -4.83 7.20 16.04
N PHE A 45 -4.26 7.36 14.84
CA PHE A 45 -2.91 6.87 14.58
C PHE A 45 -1.84 7.71 15.28
N VAL A 46 -2.10 9.00 15.49
CA VAL A 46 -1.24 9.88 16.30
C VAL A 46 -1.11 9.34 17.72
N SER A 47 -2.23 9.07 18.41
CA SER A 47 -2.17 8.47 19.73
C SER A 47 -1.45 7.12 19.74
N TRP A 48 -1.61 6.30 18.70
CA TRP A 48 -0.90 5.02 18.59
C TRP A 48 0.62 5.14 18.36
N GLY A 49 1.09 6.16 17.65
CA GLY A 49 2.54 6.35 17.46
C GLY A 49 3.23 6.90 18.72
N THR A 50 2.48 7.55 19.61
CA THR A 50 3.00 8.10 20.87
C THR A 50 2.77 7.18 22.08
N ASP A 51 1.68 6.41 22.08
CA ASP A 51 1.36 5.44 23.12
C ASP A 51 2.22 4.19 22.95
N ARG A 52 2.89 3.79 24.05
CA ARG A 52 3.80 2.64 24.10
C ARG A 52 3.17 1.46 24.84
N GLY A 53 1.86 1.49 25.06
CA GLY A 53 1.10 0.38 25.60
C GLY A 53 1.25 -0.90 24.78
N ALA A 54 1.30 -2.04 25.44
CA ALA A 54 1.55 -3.34 24.79
C ALA A 54 0.54 -3.65 23.66
N GLY A 55 -0.72 -3.23 23.80
CA GLY A 55 -1.75 -3.41 22.77
C GLY A 55 -1.46 -2.63 21.48
N VAL A 56 -1.02 -1.37 21.62
CA VAL A 56 -0.66 -0.50 20.48
C VAL A 56 0.58 -1.03 19.76
N LEU A 57 1.60 -1.46 20.51
CA LEU A 57 2.80 -2.07 19.94
C LEU A 57 2.47 -3.37 19.19
N ALA A 58 1.59 -4.21 19.75
CA ALA A 58 1.12 -5.42 19.08
C ALA A 58 0.36 -5.10 17.79
N ALA A 59 -0.51 -4.08 17.79
CA ALA A 59 -1.23 -3.64 16.60
C ALA A 59 -0.28 -3.11 15.51
N LEU A 60 0.68 -2.26 15.86
CA LEU A 60 1.68 -1.75 14.92
C LEU A 60 2.56 -2.87 14.35
N ALA A 61 2.98 -3.82 15.18
CA ALA A 61 3.71 -5.01 14.74
C ALA A 61 2.87 -5.84 13.76
N ALA A 62 1.58 -6.05 14.05
CA ALA A 62 0.68 -6.76 13.16
C ALA A 62 0.54 -6.05 11.80
N VAL A 63 0.45 -4.71 11.78
CA VAL A 63 0.41 -3.91 10.55
C VAL A 63 1.70 -4.07 9.73
N VAL A 64 2.87 -4.01 10.36
CA VAL A 64 4.15 -4.22 9.68
C VAL A 64 4.21 -5.61 9.08
N VAL A 65 3.89 -6.65 9.86
CA VAL A 65 3.88 -8.04 9.39
C VAL A 65 2.90 -8.22 8.24
N ALA A 66 1.68 -7.70 8.34
CA ALA A 66 0.67 -7.80 7.29
C ALA A 66 1.18 -7.20 5.97
N LYS A 67 1.82 -6.02 6.02
CA LYS A 67 2.39 -5.38 4.81
C LYS A 67 3.49 -6.23 4.19
N LEU A 68 4.40 -6.76 5.01
CA LEU A 68 5.49 -7.63 4.53
C LEU A 68 4.96 -8.96 3.96
N VAL A 69 3.88 -9.51 4.54
CA VAL A 69 3.20 -10.69 4.01
C VAL A 69 2.64 -10.40 2.61
N VAL A 70 2.02 -9.24 2.37
CA VAL A 70 1.54 -8.88 1.03
C VAL A 70 2.71 -8.77 0.04
N VAL A 71 3.82 -8.13 0.42
CA VAL A 71 5.04 -8.07 -0.41
C VAL A 71 5.53 -9.47 -0.77
N ALA A 72 5.64 -10.36 0.23
CA ALA A 72 6.09 -11.73 0.03
C ALA A 72 5.11 -12.55 -0.83
N LEU A 73 3.80 -12.40 -0.64
CA LEU A 73 2.78 -13.07 -1.43
C LEU A 73 2.88 -12.71 -2.91
N VAL A 74 3.06 -11.42 -3.23
CA VAL A 74 3.25 -10.97 -4.61
C VAL A 74 4.54 -11.55 -5.20
N ALA A 75 5.65 -11.48 -4.46
CA ALA A 75 6.92 -12.03 -4.91
C ALA A 75 6.85 -13.54 -5.20
N VAL A 76 6.30 -14.32 -4.27
CA VAL A 76 6.14 -15.78 -4.44
C VAL A 76 5.20 -16.11 -5.61
N ALA A 77 4.13 -15.33 -5.79
CA ALA A 77 3.19 -15.52 -6.88
C ALA A 77 3.77 -15.20 -8.26
N VAL A 78 4.63 -14.20 -8.35
CA VAL A 78 5.30 -13.82 -9.61
C VAL A 78 6.46 -14.78 -9.91
N LEU A 79 7.32 -15.06 -8.93
CA LEU A 79 8.55 -15.83 -9.13
C LEU A 79 8.32 -17.34 -9.22
N HIS A 80 7.40 -17.87 -8.40
CA HIS A 80 7.16 -19.32 -8.30
C HIS A 80 5.78 -19.74 -8.81
N GLY A 81 4.90 -18.79 -9.12
CA GLY A 81 3.54 -19.10 -9.59
C GLY A 81 2.61 -19.69 -8.52
N ARG A 82 3.00 -19.69 -7.24
CA ARG A 82 2.19 -20.18 -6.09
C ARG A 82 1.36 -19.03 -5.50
N PHE A 83 0.26 -19.31 -4.82
CA PHE A 83 -0.52 -18.26 -4.13
C PHE A 83 -1.01 -17.10 -5.02
N ARG A 84 -1.17 -17.32 -6.33
CA ARG A 84 -1.58 -16.27 -7.27
C ARG A 84 -2.96 -15.68 -6.96
N ARG A 85 -3.91 -16.52 -6.51
CA ARG A 85 -5.25 -16.07 -6.12
C ARG A 85 -5.22 -15.15 -4.89
N PRO A 86 -4.66 -15.57 -3.73
CA PRO A 86 -4.57 -14.66 -2.58
C PRO A 86 -3.72 -13.41 -2.86
N ALA A 87 -2.63 -13.51 -3.64
CA ALA A 87 -1.87 -12.32 -4.05
C ALA A 87 -2.70 -11.34 -4.90
N ALA A 88 -3.51 -11.85 -5.83
CA ALA A 88 -4.42 -11.02 -6.64
C ALA A 88 -5.54 -10.40 -5.79
N LEU A 89 -6.09 -11.13 -4.83
CA LEU A 89 -7.09 -10.61 -3.90
C LEU A 89 -6.51 -9.49 -3.02
N ALA A 90 -5.34 -9.72 -2.41
CA ALA A 90 -4.69 -8.73 -1.56
C ALA A 90 -4.36 -7.45 -2.33
N THR A 91 -3.72 -7.57 -3.50
CA THR A 91 -3.35 -6.40 -4.32
C THR A 91 -4.57 -5.72 -4.94
N GLY A 92 -5.62 -6.48 -5.29
CA GLY A 92 -6.91 -5.92 -5.71
C GLY A 92 -7.60 -5.14 -4.60
N ALA A 93 -7.62 -5.67 -3.37
CA ALA A 93 -8.18 -4.98 -2.21
C ALA A 93 -7.43 -3.68 -1.92
N LEU A 94 -6.09 -3.70 -1.98
CA LEU A 94 -5.27 -2.49 -1.84
C LEU A 94 -5.59 -1.43 -2.90
N LEU A 95 -5.74 -1.85 -4.15
CA LEU A 95 -6.09 -0.94 -5.25
C LEU A 95 -7.46 -0.29 -5.00
N VAL A 96 -8.48 -1.09 -4.71
CA VAL A 96 -9.84 -0.61 -4.50
C VAL A 96 -9.92 0.30 -3.27
N TYR A 97 -9.33 -0.14 -2.16
CA TYR A 97 -9.29 0.65 -0.92
C TYR A 97 -8.57 1.97 -1.13
N GLY A 98 -7.34 1.94 -1.64
CA GLY A 98 -6.55 3.14 -1.86
C GLY A 98 -7.23 4.12 -2.82
N ALA A 99 -7.79 3.63 -3.93
CA ALA A 99 -8.49 4.48 -4.90
C ALA A 99 -9.75 5.11 -4.31
N LEU A 100 -10.57 4.34 -3.59
CA LEU A 100 -11.80 4.84 -2.98
C LEU A 100 -11.50 5.90 -1.92
N MET A 101 -10.53 5.63 -1.04
CA MET A 101 -10.11 6.58 -0.01
C MET A 101 -9.50 7.84 -0.61
N THR A 102 -8.65 7.70 -1.64
CA THR A 102 -8.09 8.84 -2.39
C THR A 102 -9.19 9.73 -2.94
N VAL A 103 -10.19 9.17 -3.62
CA VAL A 103 -11.29 9.94 -4.22
C VAL A 103 -12.13 10.62 -3.13
N GLY A 104 -12.44 9.91 -2.05
CA GLY A 104 -13.20 10.48 -0.94
C GLY A 104 -12.47 11.65 -0.28
N ASN A 105 -11.20 11.47 0.07
CA ASN A 105 -10.39 12.50 0.69
C ASN A 105 -10.09 13.67 -0.27
N ALA A 106 -9.92 13.41 -1.57
CA ALA A 106 -9.76 14.46 -2.58
C ALA A 106 -11.05 15.28 -2.77
N ALA A 107 -12.22 14.65 -2.72
CA ALA A 107 -13.50 15.37 -2.81
C ALA A 107 -13.68 16.34 -1.64
N VAL A 108 -13.30 15.93 -0.43
CA VAL A 108 -13.29 16.83 0.74
C VAL A 108 -12.21 17.91 0.59
N ALA A 109 -10.99 17.55 0.17
CA ALA A 109 -9.89 18.50 0.02
C ALA A 109 -10.12 19.57 -1.07
N LEU A 110 -11.00 19.29 -2.04
CA LEU A 110 -11.41 20.19 -3.14
C LEU A 110 -12.74 20.90 -2.85
N ASP A 111 -13.23 20.86 -1.61
CA ASP A 111 -14.50 21.48 -1.18
C ASP A 111 -15.74 21.00 -1.96
N LEU A 112 -15.68 19.79 -2.56
CA LEU A 112 -16.81 19.15 -3.23
C LEU A 112 -17.75 18.46 -2.24
N ILE A 113 -17.23 18.10 -1.06
CA ILE A 113 -17.97 17.49 0.04
C ILE A 113 -17.60 18.20 1.34
N SER A 114 -18.60 18.63 2.10
CA SER A 114 -18.37 19.25 3.40
C SER A 114 -17.81 18.24 4.42
N PRO A 115 -16.68 18.53 5.07
CA PRO A 115 -16.16 17.72 6.17
C PRO A 115 -17.07 17.81 7.40
N SER A 116 -16.95 16.84 8.31
CA SER A 116 -17.55 16.95 9.65
C SER A 116 -16.85 18.02 10.48
N ASP A 117 -17.54 18.60 11.46
CA ASP A 117 -16.98 19.66 12.32
C ASP A 117 -15.71 19.26 13.09
N SER A 118 -15.53 17.97 13.35
CA SER A 118 -14.35 17.39 14.03
C SER A 118 -13.26 16.89 13.07
N ALA A 119 -13.38 17.12 11.76
CA ALA A 119 -12.45 16.58 10.78
C ALA A 119 -11.07 17.26 10.83
N ASP A 120 -10.02 16.46 10.87
CA ASP A 120 -8.65 16.95 10.65
C ASP A 120 -8.39 17.13 9.15
N LEU A 121 -8.59 18.36 8.67
CA LEU A 121 -8.39 18.71 7.26
C LEU A 121 -6.95 18.52 6.79
N ARG A 122 -5.98 18.61 7.70
CA ARG A 122 -4.57 18.36 7.37
C ARG A 122 -4.38 16.88 7.07
N ALA A 123 -4.86 15.99 7.94
CA ALA A 123 -4.80 14.55 7.71
C ALA A 123 -5.51 14.17 6.39
N ILE A 124 -6.70 14.70 6.14
CA ILE A 124 -7.46 14.46 4.90
C ILE A 124 -6.64 14.82 3.66
N ARG A 125 -5.99 16.00 3.65
CA ARG A 125 -5.16 16.43 2.52
C ARG A 125 -3.96 15.50 2.29
N TRP A 126 -3.31 15.05 3.36
CA TRP A 126 -2.21 14.09 3.25
C TRP A 126 -2.67 12.70 2.80
N HIS A 127 -3.84 12.27 3.24
CA HIS A 127 -4.46 11.04 2.77
C HIS A 127 -4.78 11.09 1.28
N ALA A 128 -5.40 12.18 0.81
CA ALA A 128 -5.69 12.40 -0.60
C ALA A 128 -4.43 12.46 -1.47
N ALA A 129 -3.36 13.09 -0.98
CA ALA A 129 -2.16 13.37 -1.78
C ALA A 129 -1.12 12.24 -1.76
N LEU A 130 -1.00 11.51 -0.65
CA LEU A 130 0.11 10.58 -0.42
C LEU A 130 -0.37 9.20 0.04
N TRP A 131 -1.03 9.10 1.19
CA TRP A 131 -1.24 7.81 1.85
C TRP A 131 -2.13 6.86 1.06
N ASP A 132 -3.31 7.32 0.65
CA ASP A 132 -4.27 6.48 -0.05
C ASP A 132 -3.83 6.19 -1.50
N PRO A 133 -3.30 7.17 -2.25
CA PRO A 133 -2.71 6.90 -3.57
C PRO A 133 -1.58 5.87 -3.50
N TRP A 134 -0.77 5.87 -2.43
CA TRP A 134 0.30 4.90 -2.26
C TRP A 134 -0.24 3.47 -2.23
N PHE A 135 -1.30 3.21 -1.45
CA PHE A 135 -1.96 1.90 -1.45
C PHE A 135 -2.51 1.53 -2.83
N ALA A 136 -3.11 2.49 -3.54
CA ALA A 136 -3.62 2.28 -4.89
C ALA A 136 -2.51 1.87 -5.86
N LEU A 137 -1.41 2.62 -5.87
CA LEU A 137 -0.23 2.37 -6.71
C LEU A 137 0.42 1.02 -6.39
N TRP A 138 0.54 0.68 -5.10
CA TRP A 138 1.08 -0.61 -4.68
C TRP A 138 0.21 -1.78 -5.17
N GLY A 139 -1.11 -1.69 -4.97
CA GLY A 139 -2.08 -2.67 -5.46
C GLY A 139 -2.06 -2.82 -6.98
N ALA A 140 -2.04 -1.70 -7.71
CA ALA A 140 -1.94 -1.68 -9.17
C ALA A 140 -0.66 -2.36 -9.67
N ALA A 141 0.50 -2.00 -9.11
CA ALA A 141 1.78 -2.60 -9.48
C ALA A 141 1.78 -4.12 -9.24
N GLY A 142 1.23 -4.58 -8.12
CA GLY A 142 1.11 -6.00 -7.82
C GLY A 142 0.22 -6.75 -8.82
N LEU A 143 -0.95 -6.19 -9.17
CA LEU A 143 -1.83 -6.77 -10.19
C LEU A 143 -1.17 -6.80 -11.57
N LEU A 144 -0.45 -5.75 -11.96
CA LEU A 144 0.29 -5.69 -13.22
C LEU A 144 1.41 -6.74 -13.28
N ALA A 145 2.16 -6.92 -12.20
CA ALA A 145 3.19 -7.96 -12.10
C ALA A 145 2.60 -9.37 -12.27
N LEU A 146 1.45 -9.63 -11.64
CA LEU A 146 0.72 -10.90 -11.79
C LEU A 146 0.18 -11.07 -13.22
N ARG A 147 -0.37 -10.03 -13.84
CA ARG A 147 -0.89 -10.12 -15.23
C ARG A 147 0.23 -10.35 -16.25
N ALA A 148 1.36 -9.67 -16.11
CA ALA A 148 2.51 -9.81 -17.00
C ALA A 148 3.10 -11.24 -17.00
N THR A 149 3.16 -11.88 -15.83
CA THR A 149 3.62 -13.28 -15.73
C THR A 149 2.65 -14.30 -16.31
N ARG A 150 1.34 -14.03 -16.32
CA ARG A 150 0.35 -14.92 -16.97
C ARG A 150 0.55 -14.95 -18.49
N ARG A 151 0.66 -13.78 -19.12
CA ARG A 151 0.80 -13.68 -20.58
C ARG A 151 2.04 -14.44 -21.10
N SER A 152 3.13 -14.40 -20.35
CA SER A 152 4.39 -15.08 -20.68
C SER A 152 4.29 -16.62 -20.66
N ARG A 153 3.32 -17.20 -19.95
CA ARG A 153 3.13 -18.66 -19.86
C ARG A 153 2.19 -19.24 -20.91
N THR A 154 1.39 -18.40 -21.58
CA THR A 154 0.39 -18.84 -22.57
C THR A 154 0.92 -18.80 -24.01
N THR A 155 2.10 -18.19 -24.23
CA THR A 155 2.73 -18.06 -25.56
C THR A 155 3.79 -19.13 -25.87
N THR A 156 3.92 -20.13 -25.00
CA THR A 156 4.72 -21.36 -25.18
C THR A 156 3.78 -22.54 -25.16
#